data_AF-A0A914MZV8-F1
#
_entry.id   AF-A0A914MZV8-F1
#
_cell.length_a   1.000
_cell.length_b   1.000
_cell.length_c   1.000
_cell.angle_alpha   90.00
_cell.angle_beta   90.00
_cell.angle_gamma   90.00
#
_symmetry.space_group_name_H-M   'P 1'
#
loop_
_entity.id
_entity.type
_entity.pdbx_description
1 polymer ?
#
loop_
_entity_poly.entity_id
_entity_poly.type
_entity_poly.pdbx_seq_one_letter_code
_entity_poly.pdbx_strand_id
1 'polypeptide(L)'
;MADQQDLTPDSFLKDENEKNPGSYDELHRKCKELFPVCFEGAKGMVQKPLSQRFQISHSMSISQATTGYRLGATYVGTKLTGPGEAFPVLLGDMDLFGNTAGTIIHQIGRYRMKLQGQVQMSKLAAAQISLERRGRLSTIGMTLANLNPFNGNGVFVAQYLRRLTERLDLGAEFVYQKDPRMPESENLSNVHVRIKIMKE
;
A
#
# COMPACT_ATOMS: atom_id res chain seq x y z
N MET A 1 13.14 -48.98 11.71
CA MET A 1 12.33 -48.56 12.87
C MET A 1 11.99 -47.10 12.60
N ALA A 2 10.70 -46.79 12.44
CA ALA A 2 10.21 -45.61 11.77
C ALA A 2 10.58 -44.30 12.49
N ASP A 3 11.08 -43.32 11.74
CA ASP A 3 11.17 -41.93 12.17
C ASP A 3 9.76 -41.35 12.26
N GLN A 4 9.34 -41.10 13.49
CA GLN A 4 8.08 -40.49 13.84
C GLN A 4 8.23 -38.97 13.64
N GLN A 5 7.82 -38.48 12.46
CA GLN A 5 7.70 -37.04 12.22
C GLN A 5 6.61 -36.47 13.14
N ASP A 6 7.03 -35.73 14.16
CA ASP A 6 6.16 -34.92 15.02
C ASP A 6 5.44 -33.86 14.17
N LEU A 7 4.21 -34.17 13.77
CA LEU A 7 3.30 -33.23 13.11
C LEU A 7 2.81 -32.20 14.13
N THR A 8 3.61 -31.15 14.33
CA THR A 8 3.14 -29.92 14.98
C THR A 8 2.07 -29.27 14.09
N PRO A 9 0.94 -28.79 14.65
CA PRO A 9 -0.17 -28.20 13.90
C PRO A 9 0.20 -26.91 13.12
N ASP A 10 1.38 -26.35 13.39
CA ASP A 10 1.92 -25.16 12.72
C ASP A 10 2.43 -25.43 11.30
N SER A 11 2.72 -26.69 10.96
CA SER A 11 3.22 -27.09 9.61
C SER A 11 2.12 -27.01 8.55
N PHE A 12 0.88 -27.39 8.88
CA PHE A 12 -0.26 -27.32 7.97
C PHE A 12 -0.72 -25.90 7.66
N LEU A 13 -0.52 -24.95 8.58
CA LEU A 13 -0.86 -23.53 8.38
C LEU A 13 0.19 -22.78 7.54
N LYS A 14 1.40 -23.33 7.43
CA LYS A 14 2.52 -22.73 6.70
C LYS A 14 2.35 -22.87 5.17
N ASP A 15 1.90 -24.04 4.74
CA ASP A 15 1.65 -24.39 3.32
C ASP A 15 0.43 -23.65 2.72
N GLU A 16 -0.55 -23.31 3.56
CA GLU A 16 -1.78 -22.62 3.14
C GLU A 16 -1.52 -21.17 2.69
N ASN A 17 -0.57 -20.47 3.32
CA ASN A 17 -0.26 -19.07 3.01
C ASN A 17 0.78 -18.94 1.89
N GLU A 18 1.53 -20.00 1.62
CA GLU A 18 2.57 -20.09 0.58
C GLU A 18 1.97 -20.07 -0.83
N LYS A 19 0.67 -20.37 -0.96
CA LYS A 19 -0.02 -20.39 -2.26
C LYS A 19 -0.70 -19.08 -2.65
N ASN A 20 -0.68 -18.06 -1.80
CA ASN A 20 -1.32 -16.78 -2.09
C ASN A 20 -0.49 -15.97 -3.13
N PRO A 21 -1.11 -15.48 -4.22
CA PRO A 21 -0.42 -14.69 -5.25
C PRO A 21 0.06 -13.30 -4.79
N GLY A 22 -0.22 -12.91 -3.55
CA GLY A 22 0.19 -11.63 -2.96
C GLY A 22 -0.85 -10.53 -3.13
N SER A 23 -0.42 -9.28 -2.94
CA SER A 23 -1.26 -8.11 -3.20
C SER A 23 -1.11 -7.62 -4.64
N TYR A 24 -2.18 -7.05 -5.19
CA TYR A 24 -2.17 -6.49 -6.55
C TYR A 24 -1.12 -5.37 -6.71
N ASP A 25 -0.81 -4.62 -5.65
CA ASP A 25 0.25 -3.59 -5.65
C ASP A 25 1.65 -4.17 -5.84
N GLU A 26 1.87 -5.44 -5.45
CA GLU A 26 3.18 -6.09 -5.52
C GLU A 26 3.49 -6.61 -6.93
N LEU A 27 2.48 -6.71 -7.80
CA LEU A 27 2.61 -7.26 -9.16
C LEU A 27 3.55 -6.45 -10.05
N HIS A 28 3.53 -5.13 -9.90
CA HIS A 28 4.45 -4.25 -10.61
C HIS A 28 5.68 -3.89 -9.79
N ARG A 29 5.71 -4.22 -8.48
CA ARG A 29 6.80 -3.84 -7.59
C ARG A 29 8.14 -4.44 -8.05
N LYS A 30 8.16 -5.75 -8.33
CA LYS A 30 9.36 -6.46 -8.81
C LYS A 30 9.96 -5.84 -10.08
N CYS A 31 9.11 -5.35 -10.99
CA CYS A 31 9.56 -4.68 -12.21
C CYS A 31 9.97 -3.22 -11.96
N LYS A 32 9.20 -2.49 -11.15
CA LYS A 32 9.47 -1.09 -10.80
C LYS A 32 10.78 -0.91 -10.01
N GLU A 33 11.13 -1.88 -9.16
CA GLU A 33 12.37 -1.84 -8.36
C GLU A 33 13.64 -1.99 -9.19
N LEU A 34 13.56 -2.52 -10.42
CA LEU A 34 14.71 -2.59 -11.33
C LEU A 34 15.07 -1.24 -11.95
N PHE A 35 14.12 -0.30 -11.99
CA PHE A 35 14.39 1.02 -12.56
C PHE A 35 15.17 1.87 -11.56
N PRO A 36 16.28 2.50 -11.99
CA PRO A 36 17.04 3.37 -11.11
C PRO A 36 16.20 4.57 -10.70
N VAL A 37 16.27 4.94 -9.43
CA VAL A 37 15.63 6.16 -8.93
C VAL A 37 16.54 7.33 -9.26
N CYS A 38 16.17 8.10 -10.28
CA CYS A 38 16.86 9.35 -10.60
C CYS A 38 16.58 10.38 -9.49
N PHE A 39 17.63 11.02 -9.00
CA PHE A 39 17.51 12.22 -8.17
C PHE A 39 18.37 13.32 -8.76
N GLU A 40 17.91 14.56 -8.63
CA GLU A 40 18.63 15.74 -9.08
C GLU A 40 19.26 16.44 -7.87
N GLY A 41 20.51 16.88 -8.01
CA GLY A 41 21.25 17.55 -6.94
C GLY A 41 21.74 16.60 -5.85
N ALA A 42 21.62 17.01 -4.58
CA ALA A 42 22.13 16.26 -3.43
C ALA A 42 20.98 15.87 -2.48
N LYS A 43 20.96 14.62 -2.03
CA LYS A 43 20.00 14.12 -1.05
C LYS A 43 20.75 13.48 0.13
N GLY A 44 20.59 14.07 1.31
CA GLY A 44 21.06 13.50 2.57
C GLY A 44 19.90 12.87 3.33
N MET A 45 20.09 11.68 3.87
CA MET A 45 19.10 11.03 4.74
C MET A 45 19.78 10.44 5.97
N VAL A 46 19.30 10.84 7.14
CA VAL A 46 19.76 10.35 8.43
C VAL A 46 18.59 9.68 9.12
N GLN A 47 18.67 8.38 9.32
CA GLN A 47 17.67 7.61 10.05
C GLN A 47 18.22 7.24 11.43
N LYS A 48 17.57 7.74 12.48
CA LYS A 48 17.91 7.45 13.87
C LYS A 48 16.84 6.56 14.48
N PRO A 49 17.13 5.26 14.72
CA PRO A 49 16.25 4.43 15.51
C PRO A 49 16.34 4.86 16.98
N LEU A 50 15.25 5.37 17.54
CA LEU A 50 15.19 5.73 18.96
C LEU A 50 14.79 4.54 19.83
N SER A 51 14.05 3.59 19.25
CA SER A 51 13.76 2.29 19.85
C SER A 51 13.60 1.23 18.76
N GLN A 52 13.45 -0.04 19.14
CA GLN A 52 13.15 -1.13 18.20
C GLN A 52 11.86 -0.87 17.38
N ARG A 53 10.95 -0.06 17.93
CA ARG A 53 9.61 0.19 17.39
C ARG A 53 9.40 1.61 16.89
N PHE A 54 10.38 2.49 17.08
CA PHE A 54 10.25 3.91 16.74
C PHE A 54 11.52 4.44 16.10
N GLN A 55 11.36 4.95 14.88
CA GLN A 55 12.45 5.48 14.08
C GLN A 55 12.10 6.89 13.62
N ILE A 56 13.08 7.78 13.69
CA ILE A 56 12.98 9.12 13.12
C ILE A 56 13.90 9.20 11.92
N SER A 57 13.41 9.80 10.84
CA SER A 57 14.15 10.03 9.61
C SER A 57 14.21 11.53 9.32
N HIS A 58 15.42 12.02 9.09
CA HIS A 58 15.67 13.39 8.67
C HIS A 58 16.18 13.32 7.24
N SER A 59 15.42 13.87 6.30
CA SER A 59 15.82 13.89 4.89
C SER A 59 15.95 15.34 4.43
N MET A 60 17.10 15.65 3.86
CA MET A 60 17.40 16.92 3.25
C MET A 60 17.62 16.69 1.75
N SER A 61 16.90 17.42 0.91
CA SER A 61 17.11 17.41 -0.53
C SER A 61 17.47 18.81 -0.99
N ILE A 62 18.49 18.91 -1.84
CA ILE A 62 18.97 20.13 -2.46
C ILE A 62 18.94 19.90 -3.96
N SER A 63 18.03 20.56 -4.67
CA SER A 63 17.90 20.51 -6.13
C SER A 63 17.45 21.87 -6.65
N GLN A 64 17.59 22.12 -7.95
CA GLN A 64 17.15 23.39 -8.54
C GLN A 64 15.64 23.62 -8.40
N ALA A 65 14.86 22.54 -8.43
CA ALA A 65 13.40 22.59 -8.32
C ALA A 65 12.88 22.55 -6.87
N THR A 66 13.57 21.84 -5.97
CA THR A 66 13.11 21.65 -4.59
C THR A 66 14.29 21.53 -3.64
N THR A 67 14.45 22.56 -2.79
CA THR A 67 15.33 22.49 -1.62
C THR A 67 14.46 22.48 -0.37
N GLY A 68 14.61 21.46 0.45
CA GLY A 68 13.70 21.25 1.57
C GLY A 68 14.20 20.23 2.56
N TYR A 69 13.59 20.27 3.74
CA TYR A 69 13.85 19.35 4.83
C TYR A 69 12.55 18.67 5.22
N ARG A 70 12.56 17.34 5.20
CA ARG A 70 11.44 16.52 5.61
C ARG A 70 11.81 15.69 6.83
N LEU A 71 11.01 15.87 7.87
CA LEU A 71 11.05 15.07 9.09
C LEU A 71 10.02 13.95 8.95
N GLY A 72 10.48 12.71 8.98
CA GLY A 72 9.62 11.52 9.01
C GLY A 72 9.73 10.77 10.33
N ALA A 73 8.65 10.18 10.79
CA ALA A 73 8.60 9.28 11.93
C ALA A 73 7.88 7.99 11.54
N THR A 74 8.47 6.87 11.94
CA THR A 74 7.93 5.54 11.72
C THR A 74 7.75 4.86 13.06
N TYR A 75 6.52 4.41 13.34
CA TYR A 75 6.21 3.57 14.50
C TYR A 75 5.73 2.21 14.02
N VAL A 76 6.25 1.16 14.64
CA VAL A 76 5.88 -0.23 14.41
C VAL A 76 5.33 -0.80 15.70
N GLY A 77 4.10 -1.31 15.64
CA GLY A 77 3.38 -1.85 16.78
C GLY A 77 3.94 -3.17 17.29
N THR A 78 3.31 -3.72 18.31
CA THR A 78 3.73 -4.95 18.99
C THR A 78 3.06 -6.21 18.48
N LYS A 79 1.96 -6.08 17.75
CA LYS A 79 1.15 -7.23 17.34
C LYS A 79 1.78 -7.88 16.12
N LEU A 80 2.56 -8.94 16.37
CA LEU A 80 3.11 -9.81 15.33
C LEU A 80 1.96 -10.63 14.73
N THR A 81 1.69 -10.41 13.45
CA THR A 81 0.63 -11.14 12.72
C THR A 81 1.22 -12.18 11.76
N GLY A 82 2.53 -12.12 11.51
CA GLY A 82 3.28 -13.09 10.73
C GLY A 82 4.78 -13.00 11.02
N PRO A 83 5.60 -13.87 10.39
CA PRO A 83 7.06 -13.82 10.53
C PRO A 83 7.60 -12.50 9.99
N GLY A 84 8.06 -11.62 10.88
CA GLY A 84 8.63 -10.31 10.52
C GLY A 84 7.62 -9.19 10.26
N GLU A 85 6.30 -9.46 10.34
CA GLU A 85 5.27 -8.45 10.15
C GLU A 85 4.62 -8.04 11.48
N ALA A 86 4.90 -6.81 11.92
CA ALA A 86 4.36 -6.22 13.14
C ALA A 86 3.41 -5.05 12.81
N PHE A 87 2.23 -5.04 13.45
CA PHE A 87 1.20 -4.02 13.24
C PHE A 87 0.73 -3.40 14.57
N PRO A 88 0.13 -2.19 14.55
CA PRO A 88 0.01 -1.26 13.42
C PRO A 88 1.36 -0.65 13.00
N VAL A 89 1.49 -0.25 11.74
CA VAL A 89 2.59 0.59 11.26
C VAL A 89 2.05 1.99 11.02
N LEU A 90 2.65 2.98 11.67
CA LEU A 90 2.35 4.40 11.48
C LEU A 90 3.55 5.04 10.81
N LEU A 91 3.31 5.72 9.70
CA LEU A 91 4.29 6.53 9.00
C LEU A 91 3.75 7.94 8.95
N GLY A 92 4.53 8.91 9.37
CA GLY A 92 4.20 10.31 9.23
C GLY A 92 5.41 11.06 8.72
N ASP A 93 5.20 11.98 7.79
CA ASP A 93 6.25 12.90 7.36
C ASP A 93 5.71 14.32 7.24
N MET A 94 6.57 15.29 7.54
CA MET A 94 6.26 16.70 7.52
C MET A 94 7.41 17.46 6.87
N ASP A 95 7.05 18.39 5.99
CA ASP A 95 7.95 19.34 5.33
C ASP A 95 7.92 20.70 6.05
N LEU A 96 8.96 21.53 5.84
CA LEU A 96 9.09 22.86 6.45
C LEU A 96 7.93 23.81 6.12
N PHE A 97 7.26 23.60 4.99
CA PHE A 97 6.12 24.39 4.54
C PHE A 97 4.78 23.92 5.15
N GLY A 98 4.82 22.99 6.11
CA GLY A 98 3.62 22.46 6.78
C GLY A 98 2.88 21.39 5.96
N ASN A 99 3.43 20.96 4.84
CA ASN A 99 2.90 19.83 4.08
C ASN A 99 3.14 18.56 4.88
N THR A 100 2.09 17.85 5.21
CA THR A 100 2.14 16.67 6.09
C THR A 100 1.49 15.50 5.38
N ALA A 101 2.16 14.36 5.37
CA ALA A 101 1.59 13.10 4.90
C ALA A 101 1.64 12.07 6.04
N GLY A 102 0.58 11.26 6.12
CA GLY A 102 0.42 10.23 7.14
C GLY A 102 -0.13 8.96 6.53
N THR A 103 0.43 7.83 6.93
CA THR A 103 -0.04 6.49 6.54
C THR A 103 -0.16 5.61 7.77
N ILE A 104 -1.31 4.98 7.94
CA ILE A 104 -1.60 4.04 9.02
C ILE A 104 -1.93 2.71 8.38
N ILE A 105 -1.17 1.67 8.70
CA ILE A 105 -1.40 0.32 8.22
C ILE A 105 -1.73 -0.54 9.44
N HIS A 106 -2.89 -1.18 9.42
CA HIS A 106 -3.30 -2.07 10.49
C HIS A 106 -3.87 -3.37 9.94
N GLN A 107 -3.48 -4.48 10.54
CA GLN A 107 -3.96 -5.80 10.16
C GLN A 107 -4.82 -6.39 11.27
N ILE A 108 -6.07 -6.70 10.92
CA ILE A 108 -7.07 -7.33 11.78
C ILE A 108 -7.36 -8.71 11.20
N GLY A 109 -6.66 -9.72 11.69
CA GLY A 109 -6.76 -11.09 11.19
C GLY A 109 -6.32 -11.18 9.73
N ARG A 110 -7.25 -11.54 8.85
CA ARG A 110 -7.03 -11.64 7.39
C ARG A 110 -7.30 -10.34 6.61
N TYR A 111 -7.74 -9.29 7.30
CA TYR A 111 -8.02 -7.98 6.71
C TYR A 111 -6.87 -7.02 7.03
N ARG A 112 -6.31 -6.39 6.00
CA ARG A 112 -5.31 -5.33 6.09
C ARG A 112 -5.95 -4.01 5.67
N MET A 113 -6.02 -3.07 6.60
CA MET A 113 -6.45 -1.70 6.34
C MET A 113 -5.23 -0.80 6.18
N LYS A 114 -5.29 0.09 5.20
CA LYS A 114 -4.31 1.14 4.98
C LYS A 114 -5.05 2.47 4.82
N LEU A 115 -4.82 3.39 5.74
CA LEU A 115 -5.34 4.75 5.71
C LEU A 115 -4.18 5.66 5.33
N GLN A 116 -4.39 6.55 4.37
CA GLN A 116 -3.40 7.52 3.91
C GLN A 116 -4.05 8.89 3.84
N GLY A 117 -3.37 9.91 4.34
CA GLY A 117 -3.84 11.28 4.30
C GLY A 117 -2.70 12.22 3.99
N GLN A 118 -2.97 13.24 3.19
CA GLN A 118 -2.01 14.30 2.89
C GLN A 118 -2.69 15.66 3.05
N VAL A 119 -2.06 16.51 3.85
CA VAL A 119 -2.46 17.89 4.10
C VAL A 119 -1.43 18.80 3.42
N GLN A 120 -1.92 19.71 2.59
CA GLN A 120 -1.09 20.69 1.89
C GLN A 120 -1.71 22.08 2.11
N MET A 121 -0.91 23.08 2.49
CA MET A 121 -1.36 24.46 2.70
C MET A 121 -2.64 24.58 3.56
N SER A 122 -2.71 23.85 4.69
CA SER A 122 -3.86 23.84 5.60
C SER A 122 -5.16 23.25 5.02
N LYS A 123 -5.09 22.52 3.90
CA LYS A 123 -6.23 21.81 3.30
C LYS A 123 -5.91 20.33 3.15
N LEU A 124 -6.92 19.48 3.33
CA LEU A 124 -6.81 18.05 3.05
C LEU A 124 -6.74 17.86 1.52
N ALA A 125 -5.54 17.63 1.00
CA ALA A 125 -5.28 17.53 -0.43
C ALA A 125 -5.66 16.13 -0.96
N ALA A 126 -5.34 15.09 -0.20
CA ALA A 126 -5.67 13.73 -0.56
C ALA A 126 -6.01 12.91 0.69
N ALA A 127 -6.99 12.03 0.56
CA ALA A 127 -7.33 11.04 1.57
C ALA A 127 -7.65 9.73 0.88
N GLN A 128 -7.02 8.64 1.30
CA GLN A 128 -7.19 7.33 0.72
C GLN A 128 -7.40 6.29 1.81
N ILE A 129 -8.37 5.42 1.59
CA ILE A 129 -8.71 4.29 2.44
C ILE A 129 -8.63 3.04 1.58
N SER A 130 -7.74 2.13 1.94
CA SER A 130 -7.60 0.83 1.29
C SER A 130 -7.90 -0.29 2.28
N LEU A 131 -8.68 -1.27 1.85
CA LEU A 131 -8.98 -2.50 2.57
C LEU A 131 -8.60 -3.68 1.69
N GLU A 132 -7.75 -4.55 2.21
CA GLU A 132 -7.30 -5.75 1.52
C GLU A 132 -7.64 -6.98 2.37
N ARG A 133 -8.22 -8.00 1.77
CA ARG A 133 -8.49 -9.29 2.39
C ARG A 133 -7.61 -10.34 1.73
N ARG A 134 -6.68 -10.91 2.50
CA ARG A 134 -5.82 -12.01 2.03
C ARG A 134 -6.46 -13.35 2.38
N GLY A 135 -6.83 -14.10 1.36
CA GLY A 135 -7.28 -15.48 1.47
C GLY A 135 -6.15 -16.48 1.20
N ARG A 136 -6.50 -17.76 1.10
CA ARG A 136 -5.57 -18.85 0.79
C ARG A 136 -5.10 -18.83 -0.67
N LEU A 137 -6.05 -18.65 -1.60
CA LEU A 137 -5.85 -18.72 -3.05
C LEU A 137 -6.23 -17.43 -3.78
N SER A 138 -6.78 -16.46 -3.05
CA SER A 138 -7.27 -15.21 -3.61
C SER A 138 -7.09 -14.04 -2.66
N THR A 139 -6.78 -12.88 -3.22
CA THR A 139 -6.67 -11.61 -2.51
C THR A 139 -7.65 -10.62 -3.12
N ILE A 140 -8.41 -9.94 -2.27
CA ILE A 140 -9.38 -8.92 -2.67
C ILE A 140 -8.93 -7.60 -2.08
N GLY A 141 -8.74 -6.58 -2.92
CA GLY A 141 -8.39 -5.22 -2.52
C GLY A 141 -9.50 -4.26 -2.91
N MET A 142 -9.78 -3.29 -2.05
CA MET A 142 -10.64 -2.16 -2.36
C MET A 142 -9.94 -0.89 -1.89
N THR A 143 -9.95 0.14 -2.72
CA THR A 143 -9.33 1.43 -2.43
C THR A 143 -10.29 2.54 -2.81
N LEU A 144 -10.55 3.42 -1.86
CA LEU A 144 -11.26 4.68 -2.04
C LEU A 144 -10.24 5.80 -1.92
N ALA A 145 -10.13 6.66 -2.92
CA ALA A 145 -9.22 7.80 -2.91
C ALA A 145 -9.96 9.10 -3.22
N ASN A 146 -9.55 10.17 -2.54
CA ASN A 146 -10.03 11.55 -2.73
C ASN A 146 -11.56 11.70 -2.62
N LEU A 147 -12.15 11.07 -1.61
CA LEU A 147 -13.57 11.20 -1.31
C LEU A 147 -13.87 12.64 -0.87
N ASN A 148 -14.50 13.42 -1.75
CA ASN A 148 -15.07 14.71 -1.37
C ASN A 148 -16.60 14.54 -1.25
N PRO A 149 -17.14 14.40 -0.03
CA PRO A 149 -18.56 14.09 0.19
C PRO A 149 -19.49 15.20 -0.30
N PHE A 150 -19.01 16.43 -0.45
CA PHE A 150 -19.82 17.58 -0.88
C PHE A 150 -19.97 17.68 -2.40
N ASN A 151 -18.93 17.31 -3.16
CA ASN A 151 -18.93 17.42 -4.62
C ASN A 151 -19.17 16.08 -5.33
N GLY A 152 -19.32 14.99 -4.58
CA GLY A 152 -19.49 13.64 -5.15
C GLY A 152 -18.31 13.17 -5.99
N ASN A 153 -17.12 13.73 -5.77
CA ASN A 153 -15.87 13.36 -6.44
C ASN A 153 -15.20 12.22 -5.65
N GLY A 154 -14.65 11.26 -6.36
CA GLY A 154 -13.87 10.19 -5.78
C GLY A 154 -13.41 9.17 -6.81
N VAL A 155 -12.36 8.44 -6.45
CA VAL A 155 -11.89 7.27 -7.17
C VAL A 155 -12.15 6.05 -6.31
N PHE A 156 -12.81 5.06 -6.89
CA PHE A 156 -12.98 3.74 -6.32
C PHE A 156 -12.24 2.73 -7.18
N VAL A 157 -11.40 1.92 -6.56
CA VAL A 157 -10.64 0.86 -7.20
C VAL A 157 -10.94 -0.44 -6.47
N ALA A 158 -11.45 -1.45 -7.17
CA ALA A 158 -11.60 -2.80 -6.66
C ALA A 158 -10.67 -3.73 -7.43
N GLN A 159 -9.94 -4.57 -6.71
CA GLN A 159 -8.95 -5.48 -7.27
C GLN A 159 -9.25 -6.88 -6.75
N TYR A 160 -9.20 -7.85 -7.64
CA TYR A 160 -9.37 -9.26 -7.32
C TYR A 160 -8.25 -10.04 -7.96
N LEU A 161 -7.44 -10.73 -7.16
CA LEU A 161 -6.35 -11.57 -7.62
C LEU A 161 -6.62 -12.99 -7.16
N ARG A 162 -6.54 -13.96 -8.07
CA ARG A 162 -6.76 -15.38 -7.76
C ARG A 162 -5.77 -16.26 -8.51
N ARG A 163 -5.19 -17.21 -7.77
CA ARG A 163 -4.40 -18.30 -8.35
C ARG A 163 -5.30 -19.36 -8.96
N LEU A 164 -5.07 -19.66 -10.23
CA LEU A 164 -5.79 -20.72 -10.94
C LEU A 164 -4.98 -22.01 -11.01
N THR A 165 -3.67 -21.91 -11.24
CA THR A 165 -2.76 -23.06 -11.25
C THR A 165 -1.46 -22.72 -10.53
N GLU A 166 -0.57 -23.70 -10.33
CA GLU A 166 0.70 -23.47 -9.63
C GLU A 166 1.61 -22.45 -10.34
N ARG A 167 1.37 -22.12 -11.61
CA ARG A 167 2.16 -21.16 -12.37
C ARG A 167 1.32 -20.06 -13.01
N LEU A 168 0.01 -20.00 -12.74
CA LEU A 168 -0.91 -19.06 -13.38
C LEU A 168 -1.80 -18.35 -12.36
N ASP A 169 -1.69 -17.03 -12.34
CA ASP A 169 -2.52 -16.14 -11.56
C ASP A 169 -3.33 -15.21 -12.47
N LEU A 170 -4.59 -15.01 -12.12
CA LEU A 170 -5.49 -14.07 -12.78
C LEU A 170 -5.81 -12.90 -11.85
N GLY A 171 -5.59 -11.69 -12.34
CA GLY A 171 -5.98 -10.45 -11.70
C GLY A 171 -7.06 -9.72 -12.50
N ALA A 172 -8.05 -9.17 -11.82
CA ALA A 172 -9.02 -8.23 -12.36
C ALA A 172 -8.97 -6.95 -11.53
N GLU A 173 -8.96 -5.81 -12.20
CA GLU A 173 -9.02 -4.49 -11.58
C GLU A 173 -10.17 -3.71 -12.20
N PHE A 174 -11.00 -3.14 -11.34
CA PHE A 174 -12.13 -2.31 -11.66
C PHE A 174 -11.86 -0.92 -11.08
N VAL A 175 -11.78 0.08 -11.95
CA VAL A 175 -11.59 1.49 -11.56
C VAL A 175 -12.84 2.26 -11.95
N TYR A 176 -13.42 2.94 -10.98
CA TYR A 176 -14.50 3.88 -11.17
C TYR A 176 -14.03 5.25 -10.68
N GLN A 177 -13.99 6.22 -11.59
CA GLN A 177 -13.62 7.60 -11.27
C GLN A 177 -14.75 8.54 -11.69
N LYS A 178 -15.12 9.44 -10.78
CA LYS A 178 -16.08 10.51 -11.05
C LYS A 178 -15.40 11.86 -10.84
N ASP A 179 -15.11 12.57 -11.92
CA ASP A 179 -14.53 13.92 -11.89
C ASP A 179 -15.61 14.98 -12.16
N PRO A 180 -15.84 15.97 -11.27
CA PRO A 180 -16.86 17.01 -11.45
C PRO A 180 -16.50 18.06 -12.52
N ARG A 181 -15.31 18.01 -13.13
CA ARG A 181 -14.91 18.96 -14.21
C ARG A 181 -15.33 18.53 -15.62
N MET A 182 -15.98 17.37 -15.77
CA MET A 182 -16.46 16.92 -17.08
C MET A 182 -17.85 17.49 -17.40
N PRO A 183 -18.03 18.17 -18.55
CA PRO A 183 -19.30 18.78 -18.95
C PRO A 183 -20.41 17.75 -19.18
N GLU A 184 -21.63 18.15 -18.80
CA GLU A 184 -22.84 17.33 -18.60
C GLU A 184 -23.36 16.59 -19.86
N SER A 185 -22.82 16.88 -21.05
CA SER A 185 -23.18 16.23 -22.32
C SER A 185 -22.53 14.86 -22.54
N GLU A 186 -21.51 14.50 -21.75
CA GLU A 186 -20.86 13.19 -21.75
C GLU A 186 -20.70 12.69 -20.30
N ASN A 187 -21.83 12.45 -19.61
CA ASN A 187 -21.86 11.73 -18.33
C ASN A 187 -21.51 10.24 -18.52
N LEU A 188 -20.36 9.96 -19.11
CA LEU A 188 -19.73 8.64 -19.12
C LEU A 188 -18.86 8.59 -17.87
N SER A 189 -19.42 8.02 -16.80
CA SER A 189 -18.59 7.56 -15.68
C SER A 189 -17.49 6.66 -16.26
N ASN A 190 -16.23 7.09 -16.16
CA ASN A 190 -15.11 6.35 -16.71
C ASN A 190 -14.90 5.09 -15.87
N VAL A 191 -15.43 3.98 -16.39
CA VAL A 191 -15.25 2.63 -15.85
C VAL A 191 -14.14 1.97 -16.64
N HIS A 192 -13.06 1.61 -15.96
CA HIS A 192 -11.95 0.90 -16.57
C HIS A 192 -11.81 -0.48 -15.94
N VAL A 193 -11.89 -1.52 -16.77
CA VAL A 193 -11.68 -2.91 -16.35
C VAL A 193 -10.39 -3.41 -16.97
N ARG A 194 -9.46 -3.86 -16.14
CA ARG A 194 -8.21 -4.49 -16.58
C ARG A 194 -8.18 -5.92 -16.11
N ILE A 195 -7.93 -6.84 -17.05
CA ILE A 195 -7.67 -8.25 -16.74
C ILE A 195 -6.20 -8.51 -17.01
N LYS A 196 -5.52 -9.10 -16.04
CA LYS A 196 -4.09 -9.42 -16.13
C LYS A 196 -3.91 -10.92 -15.89
N ILE A 197 -3.23 -11.56 -16.82
CA ILE A 197 -2.85 -12.97 -16.74
C ILE A 197 -1.35 -13.02 -16.45
N MET A 198 -0.95 -13.74 -15.41
CA MET A 198 0.45 -13.86 -15.03
C MET A 198 0.87 -15.31 -15.08
N LYS A 199 1.95 -15.56 -15.80
CA LYS A 199 2.62 -16.85 -15.88
C LYS A 199 4.00 -16.69 -15.27
N GLU A 200 4.30 -17.50 -14.26
CA GLU A 200 5.63 -17.59 -13.65
C GLU A 200 6.60 -18.35 -14.55
#